data_AF-A0AA43LZF4-F1
#
_entry.id   AF-A0AA43LZF4-F1
#
_cell.length_a   1.000
_cell.length_b   1.000
_cell.length_c   1.000
_cell.angle_alpha   90.00
_cell.angle_beta   90.00
_cell.angle_gamma   90.00
#
_symmetry.space_group_name_H-M   'P 1'
#
loop_
_entity.id
_entity.type
_entity.pdbx_description
1 polymer ?
#
loop_
_entity_poly.entity_id
_entity_poly.type
_entity_poly.pdbx_seq_one_letter_code
_entity_poly.pdbx_strand_id
1 'polypeptide(L)'
;MQLKLDGSNFTVAAGETAIQLLPKEFALLEFMYRNKGRTFTRGQLLDKVWPLEYPVERTVDDHIYRLRKKLRPFSGLALQTVRGSGYSLSLPEQVSVPLVNPTTYDPELRDAMREVFSKFHVYGQGKSMLSLAGQKDTLGYALDPQVAVTIHFVQGDLDWLIHTEEVPLKDRLFHLFVFYMFTGDPQKKLAVCERVIDAQVMHERDQLELNILTILDLFILSGVPERALACLPRSYQAISERGYENFMPVTMITELFAHLAAGSGNDVLRRLDEAIVQILQEKPFLRETGGYKIVKGLWQLRENQMAEAEQLLDEGIEVLERSGFVPLSLYGFYRIYHYCRLYLPPHPLHRKYERRFIEVMENSRLSGFEQLLEDLLMRVLKA
;
A
#
# COMPACT_ATOMS: atom_id res chain seq x y z
N MET A 1 -17.42 22.32 16.88
CA MET A 1 -18.31 23.24 16.13
C MET A 1 -19.37 22.42 15.40
N GLN A 2 -20.65 22.83 15.42
CA GLN A 2 -21.74 22.16 14.70
C GLN A 2 -22.32 23.10 13.63
N LEU A 3 -22.22 22.73 12.35
CA LEU A 3 -22.86 23.45 11.24
C LEU A 3 -24.34 23.08 11.14
N LYS A 4 -25.19 24.07 10.92
CA LYS A 4 -26.58 23.90 10.46
C LYS A 4 -26.59 24.04 8.94
N LEU A 5 -27.03 23.00 8.23
CA LEU A 5 -27.13 22.95 6.77
C LEU A 5 -28.61 23.01 6.39
N ASP A 6 -29.01 24.04 5.64
CA ASP A 6 -30.35 24.19 5.08
C ASP A 6 -30.31 23.96 3.56
N GLY A 7 -30.74 22.77 3.14
CA GLY A 7 -30.74 22.36 1.74
C GLY A 7 -31.80 23.07 0.88
N SER A 8 -32.82 23.68 1.48
CA SER A 8 -33.87 24.40 0.75
C SER A 8 -33.39 25.77 0.26
N ASN A 9 -32.56 26.44 1.07
CA ASN A 9 -32.03 27.77 0.77
C ASN A 9 -30.54 27.79 0.41
N PHE A 10 -29.89 26.62 0.43
CA PHE A 10 -28.44 26.44 0.29
C PHE A 10 -27.64 27.28 1.29
N THR A 11 -28.15 27.36 2.53
CA THR A 11 -27.59 28.19 3.59
C THR A 11 -26.84 27.32 4.60
N VAL A 12 -25.68 27.81 5.03
CA VAL A 12 -24.84 27.17 6.05
C VAL A 12 -24.65 28.15 7.19
N ALA A 13 -24.90 27.72 8.42
CA ALA A 13 -24.76 28.56 9.61
C ALA A 13 -23.98 27.88 10.74
N ALA A 14 -23.21 28.67 11.48
CA ALA A 14 -22.53 28.28 12.70
C ALA A 14 -22.53 29.45 13.68
N GLY A 15 -23.14 29.29 14.86
CA GLY A 15 -23.35 30.39 15.79
C GLY A 15 -24.13 31.54 15.14
N GLU A 16 -23.56 32.74 15.17
CA GLU A 16 -24.13 33.97 14.58
C GLU A 16 -23.74 34.17 13.11
N THR A 17 -22.87 33.32 12.55
CA THR A 17 -22.41 33.44 11.17
C THR A 17 -23.24 32.56 10.26
N ALA A 18 -23.78 33.14 9.18
CA ALA A 18 -24.47 32.42 8.11
C ALA A 18 -23.94 32.85 6.75
N ILE A 19 -23.80 31.89 5.83
CA ILE A 19 -23.41 32.15 4.43
C ILE A 19 -24.36 31.41 3.49
N GLN A 20 -24.50 31.95 2.28
CA GLN A 20 -25.22 31.30 1.20
C GLN A 20 -24.25 30.69 0.19
N LEU A 21 -24.52 29.44 -0.19
CA LEU A 21 -23.74 28.68 -1.15
C LEU A 21 -24.54 28.49 -2.45
N LEU A 22 -23.84 28.22 -3.55
CA LEU A 22 -24.48 27.73 -4.76
C LEU A 22 -24.84 26.24 -4.59
N PRO A 23 -25.79 25.69 -5.36
CA PRO A 23 -26.27 24.32 -5.16
C PRO A 23 -25.16 23.25 -5.13
N LYS A 24 -24.19 23.33 -6.06
CA LYS A 24 -23.06 22.39 -6.10
C LYS A 24 -22.00 22.65 -5.03
N GLU A 25 -21.81 23.90 -4.62
CA GLU A 25 -20.95 24.22 -3.48
C GLU A 25 -21.55 23.67 -2.18
N PHE A 26 -22.87 23.80 -2.01
CA PHE A 26 -23.61 23.26 -0.88
C PHE A 26 -23.55 21.73 -0.86
N ALA A 27 -23.87 21.07 -1.98
CA ALA A 27 -23.85 19.62 -2.09
C ALA A 27 -22.44 19.05 -1.81
N LEU A 28 -21.39 19.71 -2.33
CA LEU A 28 -20.01 19.34 -2.06
C LEU A 28 -19.68 19.48 -0.57
N LEU A 29 -20.01 20.62 0.05
CA LEU A 29 -19.77 20.81 1.47
C LEU A 29 -20.56 19.82 2.33
N GLU A 30 -21.83 19.60 2.02
CA GLU A 30 -22.69 18.68 2.75
C GLU A 30 -22.13 17.27 2.72
N PHE A 31 -21.73 16.79 1.54
CA PHE A 31 -21.09 15.48 1.38
C PHE A 31 -19.81 15.38 2.21
N MET A 32 -18.92 16.37 2.10
CA MET A 32 -17.65 16.37 2.84
C MET A 32 -17.86 16.54 4.35
N TYR A 33 -18.87 17.29 4.80
CA TYR A 33 -19.17 17.50 6.21
C TYR A 33 -19.77 16.27 6.89
N ARG A 34 -20.65 15.54 6.18
CA ARG A 34 -21.14 14.22 6.62
C ARG A 34 -20.00 13.20 6.72
N ASN A 35 -18.96 13.35 5.90
CA ASN A 35 -17.79 12.47 5.83
C ASN A 35 -16.48 13.13 6.32
N LYS A 36 -16.59 14.09 7.24
CA LYS A 36 -15.43 14.84 7.77
C LYS A 36 -14.32 13.90 8.26
N GLY A 37 -13.06 14.32 8.08
CA GLY A 37 -11.87 13.54 8.41
C GLY A 37 -11.46 12.48 7.38
N ARG A 38 -12.30 12.21 6.36
CA ARG A 38 -11.95 11.29 5.26
C ARG A 38 -11.45 12.06 4.04
N THR A 39 -10.49 11.46 3.33
CA THR A 39 -9.96 11.96 2.06
C THR A 39 -10.71 11.34 0.90
N PHE A 40 -11.13 12.18 -0.06
CA PHE A 40 -11.81 11.76 -1.27
C PHE A 40 -11.02 12.19 -2.50
N THR A 41 -10.91 11.29 -3.48
CA THR A 41 -10.34 11.61 -4.79
C THR A 41 -11.26 12.55 -5.57
N ARG A 42 -10.72 13.20 -6.60
CA ARG A 42 -11.52 14.07 -7.49
C ARG A 42 -12.62 13.27 -8.17
N GLY A 43 -12.30 12.10 -8.74
CA GLY A 43 -13.28 11.16 -9.27
C GLY A 43 -14.37 10.79 -8.27
N GLN A 44 -14.01 10.46 -7.02
CA GLN A 44 -15.01 10.14 -5.99
C GLN A 44 -15.94 11.33 -5.65
N LEU A 45 -15.41 12.55 -5.62
CA LEU A 45 -16.22 13.75 -5.40
C LEU A 45 -17.12 14.05 -6.61
N LEU A 46 -16.63 13.80 -7.83
CA LEU A 46 -17.43 13.89 -9.05
C LEU A 46 -18.60 12.92 -9.02
N ASP A 47 -18.34 11.63 -8.77
CA ASP A 47 -19.36 10.59 -8.74
C ASP A 47 -20.49 10.88 -7.74
N LYS A 48 -20.17 11.57 -6.64
CA LYS A 48 -21.11 11.83 -5.55
C LYS A 48 -21.90 13.12 -5.69
N VAL A 49 -21.27 14.18 -6.22
CA VAL A 49 -21.89 15.52 -6.27
C VAL A 49 -22.40 15.85 -7.68
N TRP A 50 -21.92 15.12 -8.69
CA TRP A 50 -22.29 15.25 -10.10
C TRP A 50 -22.74 13.92 -10.73
N PRO A 51 -23.58 13.09 -10.08
CA PRO A 51 -24.08 11.88 -10.69
C PRO A 51 -24.93 12.31 -11.90
N LEU A 52 -24.64 11.80 -13.10
CA LEU A 52 -25.30 12.15 -14.37
C LEU A 52 -24.77 13.40 -15.09
N GLU A 53 -23.75 14.07 -14.58
CA GLU A 53 -23.00 15.09 -15.33
C GLU A 53 -21.63 14.50 -15.70
N TYR A 54 -21.02 14.98 -16.79
CA TYR A 54 -19.66 14.55 -17.22
C TYR A 54 -18.60 15.67 -17.05
N PRO A 55 -18.42 16.23 -15.84
CA PRO A 55 -17.37 17.21 -15.59
C PRO A 55 -15.98 16.57 -15.58
N VAL A 56 -14.95 17.38 -15.82
CA VAL A 56 -13.54 16.99 -15.61
C VAL A 56 -13.13 17.19 -14.14
N GLU A 57 -12.06 16.52 -13.71
CA GLU A 57 -11.53 16.62 -12.34
C GLU A 57 -11.26 18.06 -11.87
N ARG A 58 -10.86 18.96 -12.79
CA ARG A 58 -10.64 20.39 -12.51
C ARG A 58 -11.89 21.11 -11.99
N THR A 59 -13.08 20.60 -12.29
CA THR A 59 -14.34 21.14 -11.75
C THR A 59 -14.36 21.03 -10.22
N VAL A 60 -13.86 19.93 -9.65
CA VAL A 60 -13.76 19.77 -8.20
C VAL A 60 -12.85 20.84 -7.62
N ASP A 61 -11.69 21.07 -8.25
CA ASP A 61 -10.68 22.03 -7.79
C ASP A 61 -11.25 23.46 -7.71
N ASP A 62 -11.99 23.88 -8.75
CA ASP A 62 -12.64 25.19 -8.80
C ASP A 62 -13.71 25.35 -7.70
N HIS A 63 -14.49 24.30 -7.46
CA HIS A 63 -15.50 24.32 -6.39
C HIS A 63 -14.86 24.34 -5.01
N ILE A 64 -13.81 23.56 -4.77
CA ILE A 64 -13.05 23.60 -3.52
C ILE A 64 -12.43 24.99 -3.32
N TYR A 65 -11.89 25.60 -4.36
CA TYR A 65 -11.34 26.95 -4.29
C TYR A 65 -12.37 28.00 -3.87
N ARG A 66 -13.56 27.98 -4.50
CA ARG A 66 -14.66 28.91 -4.14
C ARG A 66 -15.18 28.64 -2.74
N LEU A 67 -15.38 27.38 -2.41
CA LEU A 67 -15.89 26.95 -1.12
C LEU A 67 -14.93 27.36 0.00
N ARG A 68 -13.61 27.19 -0.17
CA ARG A 68 -12.59 27.70 0.77
C ARG A 68 -12.72 29.18 1.05
N LYS A 69 -12.94 30.01 0.01
CA LYS A 69 -13.13 31.45 0.20
C LYS A 69 -14.37 31.76 1.00
N LYS A 70 -15.49 31.09 0.69
CA LYS A 70 -16.77 31.31 1.36
C LYS A 70 -16.79 30.81 2.80
N LEU A 71 -16.02 29.76 3.12
CA LEU A 71 -15.95 29.19 4.46
C LEU A 71 -14.98 29.90 5.41
N ARG A 72 -14.21 30.88 4.95
CA ARG A 72 -13.29 31.67 5.79
C ARG A 72 -13.92 32.22 7.08
N PRO A 73 -15.19 32.67 7.11
CA PRO A 73 -15.84 33.14 8.34
C PRO A 73 -16.04 32.05 9.41
N PHE A 74 -16.05 30.78 9.02
CA PHE A 74 -16.19 29.66 9.97
C PHE A 74 -14.81 29.25 10.50
N SER A 75 -14.48 29.78 11.68
CA SER A 75 -13.22 29.47 12.35
C SER A 75 -13.04 27.96 12.56
N GLY A 76 -11.96 27.45 11.96
CA GLY A 76 -11.45 26.08 12.08
C GLY A 76 -12.08 25.03 11.16
N LEU A 77 -13.08 25.37 10.36
CA LEU A 77 -13.49 24.50 9.24
C LEU A 77 -12.45 24.60 8.12
N ALA A 78 -11.69 23.53 7.88
CA ALA A 78 -10.62 23.55 6.89
C ALA A 78 -10.87 22.49 5.79
N LEU A 79 -11.00 22.98 4.55
CA LEU A 79 -10.89 22.14 3.36
C LEU A 79 -9.42 21.95 3.03
N GLN A 80 -8.88 20.77 3.27
CA GLN A 80 -7.47 20.45 3.06
C GLN A 80 -7.26 19.79 1.69
N THR A 81 -6.12 20.08 1.07
CA THR A 81 -5.66 19.35 -0.12
C THR A 81 -4.70 18.28 0.35
N VAL A 82 -5.10 17.02 0.19
CA VAL A 82 -4.21 15.88 0.41
C VAL A 82 -3.50 15.64 -0.91
N ARG A 83 -2.23 16.04 -0.98
CA ARG A 83 -1.46 16.07 -2.23
C ARG A 83 -1.42 14.67 -2.84
N GLY A 84 -1.91 14.52 -4.07
CA GLY A 84 -1.93 13.24 -4.79
C GLY A 84 -3.19 12.41 -4.53
N SER A 85 -3.93 12.67 -3.45
CA SER A 85 -5.10 11.87 -3.06
C SER A 85 -6.42 12.60 -3.26
N GLY A 86 -6.45 13.94 -3.15
CA GLY A 86 -7.65 14.75 -3.36
C GLY A 86 -7.94 15.72 -2.23
N TYR A 87 -9.16 15.71 -1.69
CA TYR A 87 -9.62 16.71 -0.73
C TYR A 87 -10.26 16.07 0.51
N SER A 88 -10.06 16.70 1.66
CA SER A 88 -10.69 16.33 2.94
C SER A 88 -11.25 17.59 3.62
N LEU A 89 -12.22 17.40 4.51
CA LEU A 89 -12.75 18.46 5.37
C LEU A 89 -12.43 18.11 6.81
N SER A 90 -11.68 18.97 7.50
CA SER A 90 -11.40 18.88 8.92
C SER A 90 -12.16 19.97 9.69
N LEU A 91 -12.61 19.63 10.90
CA LEU A 91 -13.12 20.60 11.86
C LEU A 91 -11.99 20.94 12.83
N PRO A 92 -12.00 22.12 13.48
CA PRO A 92 -11.12 22.31 14.60
C PRO A 92 -11.64 21.34 15.66
N GLU A 93 -10.77 20.48 16.19
CA GLU A 93 -11.08 19.83 17.44
C GLU A 93 -11.56 20.93 18.38
N GLN A 94 -12.72 20.71 19.03
CA GLN A 94 -12.89 21.38 20.30
C GLN A 94 -11.64 21.00 21.06
N VAL A 95 -10.83 22.00 21.41
CA VAL A 95 -9.92 21.84 22.54
C VAL A 95 -10.85 21.72 23.75
N SER A 96 -11.48 20.55 23.89
CA SER A 96 -11.56 19.94 25.20
C SER A 96 -10.13 19.97 25.67
N VAL A 97 -9.88 20.60 26.83
CA VAL A 97 -8.75 20.19 27.68
C VAL A 97 -8.59 18.70 27.44
N PRO A 98 -7.43 18.20 26.95
CA PRO A 98 -7.35 16.79 26.65
C PRO A 98 -7.69 16.09 27.96
N LEU A 99 -8.92 15.58 28.04
CA LEU A 99 -9.19 14.36 28.73
C LEU A 99 -8.38 13.39 27.89
N VAL A 100 -7.07 13.36 28.17
CA VAL A 100 -6.21 12.26 27.82
C VAL A 100 -7.06 11.09 28.22
N ASN A 101 -7.53 10.34 27.22
CA ASN A 101 -8.35 9.19 27.50
C ASN A 101 -7.57 8.41 28.57
N PRO A 102 -8.17 8.05 29.72
CA PRO A 102 -7.42 7.50 30.84
C PRO A 102 -6.53 6.32 30.43
N THR A 103 -6.86 5.66 29.32
CA THR A 103 -6.11 4.55 28.76
C THR A 103 -5.07 4.91 27.68
N THR A 104 -4.93 6.18 27.27
CA THR A 104 -4.03 6.58 26.15
C THR A 104 -2.60 6.09 26.34
N TYR A 105 -2.12 6.12 27.59
CA TYR A 105 -0.78 5.68 27.96
C TYR A 105 -0.78 4.39 28.79
N ASP A 106 -1.91 3.67 28.80
CA ASP A 106 -2.02 2.39 29.48
C ASP A 106 -1.17 1.33 28.74
N PRO A 107 -0.20 0.68 29.42
CA PRO A 107 0.71 -0.26 28.78
C PRO A 107 0.01 -1.55 28.35
N GLU A 108 -0.97 -2.05 29.12
CA GLU A 108 -1.69 -3.28 28.79
C GLU A 108 -2.54 -3.11 27.52
N LEU A 109 -3.26 -1.99 27.41
CA LEU A 109 -4.00 -1.65 26.21
C LEU A 109 -3.07 -1.45 25.01
N ARG A 110 -1.92 -0.78 25.19
CA ARG A 110 -0.93 -0.60 24.13
C ARG A 110 -0.44 -1.95 23.60
N ASP A 111 -0.16 -2.91 24.48
CA ASP A 111 0.34 -4.22 24.10
C ASP A 111 -0.76 -5.07 23.42
N ALA A 112 -1.99 -5.04 23.93
CA ALA A 112 -3.13 -5.66 23.28
C ALA A 112 -3.37 -5.09 21.87
N MET A 113 -3.28 -3.77 21.71
CA MET A 113 -3.42 -3.10 20.42
C MET A 113 -2.29 -3.49 19.46
N ARG A 114 -1.05 -3.59 19.94
CA ARG A 114 0.10 -4.08 19.16
C ARG A 114 -0.16 -5.48 18.61
N GLU A 115 -0.72 -6.39 19.41
CA GLU A 115 -1.07 -7.73 18.96
C GLU A 115 -2.17 -7.71 17.88
N VAL A 116 -3.21 -6.89 18.04
CA VAL A 116 -4.26 -6.72 17.03
C VAL A 116 -3.69 -6.21 15.71
N PHE A 117 -2.85 -5.18 15.74
CA PHE A 117 -2.16 -4.68 14.55
C PHE A 117 -1.29 -5.76 13.89
N SER A 118 -0.54 -6.53 14.68
CA SER A 118 0.28 -7.64 14.20
C SER A 118 -0.58 -8.70 13.48
N LYS A 119 -1.75 -9.06 14.03
CA LYS A 119 -2.67 -9.98 13.36
C LYS A 119 -3.20 -9.40 12.06
N PHE A 120 -3.72 -8.17 12.06
CA PHE A 120 -4.19 -7.56 10.82
C PHE A 120 -3.09 -7.45 9.76
N HIS A 121 -1.84 -7.20 10.16
CA HIS A 121 -0.71 -7.21 9.26
C HIS A 121 -0.48 -8.59 8.62
N VAL A 122 -0.40 -9.64 9.44
CA VAL A 122 -0.18 -11.03 8.97
C VAL A 122 -1.28 -11.50 8.02
N TYR A 123 -2.54 -11.17 8.28
CA TYR A 123 -3.66 -11.57 7.42
C TYR A 123 -3.83 -10.68 6.17
N GLY A 124 -3.00 -9.65 5.99
CA GLY A 124 -3.14 -8.70 4.89
C GLY A 124 -4.39 -7.81 5.00
N GLN A 125 -4.83 -7.49 6.22
CA GLN A 125 -6.00 -6.67 6.50
C GLN A 125 -5.64 -5.19 6.74
N GLY A 126 -4.98 -4.58 5.76
CA GLY A 126 -4.49 -3.20 5.83
C GLY A 126 -5.62 -2.21 6.04
N LYS A 127 -6.77 -2.37 5.39
CA LYS A 127 -7.96 -1.51 5.63
C LYS A 127 -8.40 -1.51 7.10
N SER A 128 -8.36 -2.68 7.75
CA SER A 128 -8.66 -2.81 9.17
C SER A 128 -7.63 -2.10 10.03
N MET A 129 -6.33 -2.24 9.70
CA MET A 129 -5.24 -1.52 10.37
C MET A 129 -5.42 0.00 10.26
N LEU A 130 -5.66 0.52 9.05
CA LEU A 130 -5.82 1.96 8.83
C LEU A 130 -7.05 2.51 9.54
N SER A 131 -8.16 1.76 9.52
CA SER A 131 -9.36 2.13 10.28
C SER A 131 -9.09 2.18 11.78
N LEU A 132 -8.37 1.19 12.31
CA LEU A 132 -8.06 1.13 13.74
C LEU A 132 -7.14 2.28 14.16
N ALA A 133 -6.07 2.51 13.40
CA ALA A 133 -5.12 3.61 13.62
C ALA A 133 -5.79 4.98 13.55
N GLY A 134 -6.74 5.18 12.63
CA GLY A 134 -7.52 6.41 12.51
C GLY A 134 -8.52 6.65 13.65
N GLN A 135 -8.78 5.65 14.49
CA GLN A 135 -9.69 5.75 15.65
C GLN A 135 -8.94 5.81 16.99
N LYS A 136 -7.61 5.97 16.99
CA LYS A 136 -6.77 5.91 18.20
C LYS A 136 -7.20 6.85 19.33
N ASP A 137 -7.64 8.06 18.99
CA ASP A 137 -8.07 9.06 19.98
C ASP A 137 -9.43 8.69 20.60
N THR A 138 -10.32 8.10 19.78
CA THR A 138 -11.63 7.61 20.24
C THR A 138 -11.49 6.36 21.11
N LEU A 139 -10.62 5.43 20.70
CA LEU A 139 -10.36 4.18 21.42
C LEU A 139 -9.40 4.35 22.60
N GLY A 140 -8.75 5.51 22.72
CA GLY A 140 -7.94 5.86 23.87
C GLY A 140 -6.63 5.11 23.96
N TYR A 141 -5.88 5.00 22.87
CA TYR A 141 -4.53 4.39 22.91
C TYR A 141 -3.53 5.23 22.11
N ALA A 142 -2.27 5.23 22.56
CA ALA A 142 -1.16 5.78 21.78
C ALA A 142 -0.66 4.74 20.78
N LEU A 143 -0.39 5.17 19.54
CA LEU A 143 0.17 4.29 18.52
C LEU A 143 1.64 4.02 18.84
N ASP A 144 2.02 2.75 18.90
CA ASP A 144 3.42 2.36 19.04
C ASP A 144 4.23 2.83 17.81
N PRO A 145 5.46 3.37 17.99
CA PRO A 145 6.26 3.89 16.87
C PRO A 145 6.52 2.87 15.76
N GLN A 146 6.73 1.58 16.08
CA GLN A 146 6.95 0.55 15.06
C GLN A 146 5.66 0.25 14.29
N VAL A 147 4.51 0.29 14.99
CA VAL A 147 3.20 0.20 14.34
C VAL A 147 2.96 1.42 13.44
N ALA A 148 3.36 2.63 13.86
CA ALA A 148 3.25 3.83 13.04
C ALA A 148 4.01 3.69 11.71
N VAL A 149 5.26 3.21 11.74
CA VAL A 149 6.04 2.90 10.53
C VAL A 149 5.28 1.94 9.62
N THR A 150 4.73 0.86 10.19
CA THR A 150 3.95 -0.12 9.44
C THR A 150 2.70 0.50 8.82
N ILE A 151 2.00 1.39 9.52
CA ILE A 151 0.82 2.10 9.00
C ILE A 151 1.18 2.99 7.81
N HIS A 152 2.24 3.79 7.92
CA HIS A 152 2.69 4.63 6.80
C HIS A 152 3.17 3.79 5.62
N PHE A 153 3.80 2.64 5.86
CA PHE A 153 4.14 1.67 4.82
C PHE A 153 2.89 1.12 4.11
N VAL A 154 1.89 0.66 4.86
CA VAL A 154 0.61 0.17 4.32
C VAL A 154 -0.05 1.23 3.44
N GLN A 155 0.03 2.51 3.84
CA GLN A 155 -0.54 3.65 3.11
C GLN A 155 0.22 4.04 1.85
N GLY A 156 1.48 3.61 1.69
CA GLY A 156 2.33 4.17 0.63
C GLY A 156 2.85 5.58 0.93
N ASP A 157 2.89 5.99 2.21
CA ASP A 157 3.29 7.34 2.61
C ASP A 157 4.82 7.48 2.68
N LEU A 158 5.43 7.54 1.49
CA LEU A 158 6.88 7.69 1.33
C LEU A 158 7.41 9.03 1.83
N ASP A 159 6.61 10.09 1.76
CA ASP A 159 7.01 11.41 2.26
C ASP A 159 7.31 11.34 3.76
N TRP A 160 6.37 10.78 4.55
CA TRP A 160 6.59 10.57 5.97
C TRP A 160 7.72 9.55 6.22
N LEU A 161 7.73 8.42 5.52
CA LEU A 161 8.75 7.37 5.72
C LEU A 161 10.17 7.82 5.39
N ILE A 162 10.35 8.82 4.52
CA ILE A 162 11.67 9.37 4.20
C ILE A 162 12.03 10.48 5.19
N HIS A 163 11.10 11.40 5.47
CA HIS A 163 11.42 12.67 6.12
C HIS A 163 11.17 12.73 7.62
N THR A 164 10.44 11.77 8.22
CA THR A 164 10.12 11.85 9.66
C THR A 164 11.38 11.81 10.53
N GLU A 165 11.35 12.56 11.63
CA GLU A 165 12.35 12.52 12.72
C GLU A 165 11.79 11.79 13.96
N GLU A 166 10.51 11.40 13.94
CA GLU A 166 9.84 10.74 15.06
C GLU A 166 10.36 9.32 15.30
N VAL A 167 10.86 8.67 14.25
CA VAL A 167 11.37 7.30 14.29
C VAL A 167 12.76 7.23 13.64
N PRO A 168 13.75 6.58 14.29
CA PRO A 168 15.08 6.37 13.72
C PRO A 168 15.05 5.79 12.31
N LEU A 169 16.02 6.19 11.48
CA LEU A 169 16.13 5.68 10.10
C LEU A 169 16.23 4.14 10.06
N LYS A 170 16.98 3.54 11.00
CA LYS A 170 17.16 2.10 11.09
C LYS A 170 15.83 1.33 11.17
N ASP A 171 14.84 1.89 11.87
CA ASP A 171 13.53 1.24 12.08
C ASP A 171 12.61 1.36 10.86
N ARG A 172 12.92 2.27 9.93
CA ARG A 172 12.17 2.48 8.67
C ARG A 172 12.87 1.88 7.45
N LEU A 173 14.13 1.47 7.60
CA LEU A 173 15.02 1.15 6.50
C LEU A 173 14.52 -0.03 5.65
N PHE A 174 13.96 -1.06 6.29
CA PHE A 174 13.36 -2.19 5.59
C PHE A 174 12.23 -1.76 4.64
N HIS A 175 11.31 -0.95 5.13
CA HIS A 175 10.16 -0.46 4.35
C HIS A 175 10.60 0.43 3.18
N LEU A 176 11.59 1.30 3.40
CA LEU A 176 12.19 2.14 2.36
C LEU A 176 12.90 1.29 1.29
N PHE A 177 13.61 0.24 1.70
CA PHE A 177 14.24 -0.72 0.80
C PHE A 177 13.21 -1.45 -0.06
N VAL A 178 12.11 -1.92 0.53
CA VAL A 178 11.02 -2.57 -0.20
C VAL A 178 10.45 -1.64 -1.28
N PHE A 179 10.20 -0.37 -0.96
CA PHE A 179 9.78 0.60 -1.99
C PHE A 179 10.82 0.80 -3.06
N TYR A 180 12.10 0.96 -2.69
CA TYR A 180 13.19 1.12 -3.65
C TYR A 180 13.24 -0.04 -4.65
N MET A 181 13.14 -1.28 -4.18
CA MET A 181 13.16 -2.45 -5.07
C MET A 181 12.08 -2.41 -6.15
N PHE A 182 10.90 -1.86 -5.84
CA PHE A 182 9.75 -1.86 -6.76
C PHE A 182 9.67 -0.60 -7.63
N THR A 183 10.62 0.32 -7.51
CA THR A 183 10.75 1.40 -8.50
C THR A 183 11.66 0.93 -9.64
N GLY A 184 11.65 1.61 -10.79
CA GLY A 184 12.62 1.42 -11.88
C GLY A 184 12.83 -0.01 -12.41
N ASP A 185 14.00 -0.24 -13.01
CA ASP A 185 14.37 -1.53 -13.60
C ASP A 185 15.07 -2.44 -12.57
N PRO A 186 14.57 -3.67 -12.32
CA PRO A 186 15.16 -4.59 -11.34
C PRO A 186 16.64 -4.89 -11.63
N GLN A 187 17.04 -5.02 -12.90
CA GLN A 187 18.42 -5.32 -13.28
C GLN A 187 19.39 -4.21 -12.85
N LYS A 188 18.95 -2.95 -12.92
CA LYS A 188 19.78 -1.81 -12.51
C LYS A 188 19.93 -1.72 -10.99
N LYS A 189 18.95 -2.25 -10.25
CA LYS A 189 18.85 -2.17 -8.80
C LYS A 189 19.58 -3.29 -8.09
N LEU A 190 19.69 -4.45 -8.75
CA LEU A 190 20.27 -5.65 -8.17
C LEU A 190 21.57 -5.39 -7.41
N ALA A 191 22.54 -4.72 -8.05
CA ALA A 191 23.84 -4.43 -7.45
C ALA A 191 23.75 -3.51 -6.21
N VAL A 192 22.84 -2.53 -6.19
CA VAL A 192 22.64 -1.66 -5.02
C VAL A 192 21.98 -2.45 -3.90
N CYS A 193 20.94 -3.23 -4.22
CA CYS A 193 20.21 -4.02 -3.24
C CYS A 193 21.10 -5.07 -2.57
N GLU A 194 21.93 -5.78 -3.35
CA GLU A 194 22.90 -6.74 -2.82
C GLU A 194 23.86 -6.09 -1.83
N ARG A 195 24.41 -4.92 -2.17
CA ARG A 195 25.31 -4.18 -1.27
C ARG A 195 24.64 -3.79 0.05
N VAL A 196 23.37 -3.36 0.00
CA VAL A 196 22.60 -3.02 1.21
C VAL A 196 22.37 -4.25 2.08
N ILE A 197 22.03 -5.39 1.47
CA ILE A 197 21.83 -6.66 2.17
C ILE A 197 23.14 -7.14 2.80
N ASP A 198 24.25 -7.09 2.06
CA ASP A 198 25.57 -7.53 2.53
C ASP A 198 26.10 -6.67 3.68
N ALA A 199 25.71 -5.40 3.75
CA ALA A 199 26.12 -4.49 4.82
C ALA A 199 25.44 -4.76 6.17
N GLN A 200 24.38 -5.57 6.22
CA GLN A 200 23.71 -6.00 7.47
C GLN A 200 23.29 -4.83 8.39
N VAL A 201 22.79 -3.75 7.79
CA VAL A 201 22.49 -2.48 8.47
C VAL A 201 21.09 -2.43 9.12
N MET A 202 20.22 -3.40 8.83
CA MET A 202 18.87 -3.47 9.37
C MET A 202 18.81 -4.24 10.71
N HIS A 203 17.64 -4.28 11.33
CA HIS A 203 17.40 -5.16 12.49
C HIS A 203 17.46 -6.62 12.09
N GLU A 204 17.81 -7.51 13.03
CA GLU A 204 18.04 -8.93 12.74
C GLU A 204 16.88 -9.59 11.99
N ARG A 205 15.64 -9.30 12.40
CA ARG A 205 14.43 -9.85 11.76
C ARG A 205 14.28 -9.37 10.32
N ASP A 206 14.40 -8.07 10.09
CA ASP A 206 14.27 -7.46 8.77
C ASP A 206 15.40 -7.92 7.85
N GLN A 207 16.62 -7.98 8.39
CA GLN A 207 17.81 -8.45 7.71
C GLN A 207 17.66 -9.92 7.29
N LEU A 208 17.10 -10.76 8.16
CA LEU A 208 16.78 -12.13 7.78
C LEU A 208 15.79 -12.16 6.63
N GLU A 209 14.65 -11.47 6.76
CA GLU A 209 13.60 -11.43 5.73
C GLU A 209 14.18 -11.02 4.36
N LEU A 210 15.08 -10.04 4.33
CA LEU A 210 15.77 -9.64 3.11
C LEU A 210 16.55 -10.79 2.46
N ASN A 211 17.32 -11.52 3.27
CA ASN A 211 18.21 -12.60 2.82
C ASN A 211 17.44 -13.83 2.35
N ILE A 212 16.28 -14.12 2.95
CA ILE A 212 15.57 -15.37 2.69
C ILE A 212 14.35 -15.21 1.79
N LEU A 213 13.80 -14.01 1.62
CA LEU A 213 12.57 -13.79 0.83
C LEU A 213 12.71 -12.63 -0.14
N THR A 214 13.00 -11.44 0.36
CA THR A 214 12.86 -10.20 -0.42
C THR A 214 13.80 -10.15 -1.63
N ILE A 215 15.03 -10.65 -1.50
CA ILE A 215 16.01 -10.69 -2.59
C ILE A 215 15.64 -11.68 -3.70
N LEU A 216 14.86 -12.72 -3.40
CA LEU A 216 14.54 -13.78 -4.36
C LEU A 216 13.76 -13.22 -5.56
N ASP A 217 12.77 -12.37 -5.30
CA ASP A 217 12.00 -11.72 -6.35
C ASP A 217 12.86 -10.80 -7.22
N LEU A 218 13.85 -10.13 -6.62
CA LEU A 218 14.77 -9.28 -7.36
C LEU A 218 15.67 -10.12 -8.28
N PHE A 219 16.13 -11.30 -7.86
CA PHE A 219 16.85 -12.23 -8.73
C PHE A 219 15.98 -12.71 -9.90
N ILE A 220 14.74 -13.12 -9.61
CA ILE A 220 13.79 -13.56 -10.63
C ILE A 220 13.53 -12.41 -11.62
N LEU A 221 13.19 -11.23 -11.14
CA LEU A 221 12.86 -10.10 -12.01
C LEU A 221 14.08 -9.44 -12.64
N SER A 222 15.31 -9.79 -12.24
CA SER A 222 16.54 -9.36 -12.91
C SER A 222 17.02 -10.33 -14.01
N GLY A 223 16.30 -11.43 -14.26
CA GLY A 223 16.70 -12.39 -15.30
C GLY A 223 17.68 -13.47 -14.80
N VAL A 224 17.81 -13.66 -13.49
CA VAL A 224 18.70 -14.68 -12.88
C VAL A 224 17.93 -15.58 -11.89
N PRO A 225 16.82 -16.23 -12.32
CA PRO A 225 15.96 -17.02 -11.42
C PRO A 225 16.71 -18.18 -10.76
N GLU A 226 17.80 -18.65 -11.36
CA GLU A 226 18.59 -19.78 -10.86
C GLU A 226 19.28 -19.43 -9.54
N ARG A 227 19.58 -18.14 -9.34
CA ARG A 227 20.07 -17.63 -8.05
C ARG A 227 18.99 -17.67 -6.98
N ALA A 228 17.74 -17.35 -7.33
CA ALA A 228 16.63 -17.49 -6.39
C ALA A 228 16.43 -18.96 -6.00
N LEU A 229 16.44 -19.88 -6.97
CA LEU A 229 16.33 -21.31 -6.73
C LEU A 229 17.45 -21.84 -5.82
N ALA A 230 18.69 -21.38 -6.02
CA ALA A 230 19.83 -21.76 -5.18
C ALA A 230 19.71 -21.26 -3.73
N CYS A 231 18.99 -20.17 -3.49
CA CYS A 231 18.78 -19.61 -2.16
C CYS A 231 17.66 -20.30 -1.38
N LEU A 232 16.64 -20.85 -2.05
CA LEU A 232 15.44 -21.43 -1.42
C LEU A 232 15.71 -22.47 -0.33
N PRO A 233 16.66 -23.43 -0.46
CA PRO A 233 16.94 -24.38 0.61
C PRO A 233 17.32 -23.70 1.93
N ARG A 234 18.13 -22.62 1.85
CA ARG A 234 18.49 -21.81 3.01
C ARG A 234 17.30 -21.04 3.57
N SER A 235 16.41 -20.56 2.70
CA SER A 235 15.18 -19.89 3.13
C SER A 235 14.28 -20.82 3.94
N TYR A 236 14.02 -22.04 3.44
CA TYR A 236 13.24 -23.04 4.16
C TYR A 236 13.88 -23.46 5.48
N GLN A 237 15.20 -23.66 5.50
CA GLN A 237 15.94 -23.96 6.73
C GLN A 237 15.76 -22.85 7.77
N ALA A 238 15.97 -21.59 7.38
CA ALA A 238 15.84 -20.46 8.29
C ALA A 238 14.42 -20.28 8.83
N ILE A 239 13.40 -20.54 8.00
CA ILE A 239 11.99 -20.49 8.41
C ILE A 239 11.70 -21.55 9.47
N SER A 240 12.16 -22.79 9.25
CA SER A 240 11.94 -23.89 10.18
C SER A 240 12.67 -23.69 11.50
N GLU A 241 13.96 -23.33 11.47
CA GLU A 241 14.80 -23.17 12.67
C GLU A 241 14.34 -22.02 13.58
N ARG A 242 13.73 -20.98 13.00
CA ARG A 242 13.30 -19.77 13.74
C ARG A 242 11.80 -19.73 14.01
N GLY A 243 11.05 -20.77 13.65
CA GLY A 243 9.60 -20.85 13.86
C GLY A 243 8.79 -19.82 13.07
N TYR A 244 9.26 -19.41 11.90
CA TYR A 244 8.60 -18.40 11.05
C TYR A 244 7.61 -19.04 10.06
N GLU A 245 6.78 -19.96 10.53
CA GLU A 245 5.84 -20.73 9.70
C GLU A 245 4.85 -19.87 8.88
N ASN A 246 4.67 -18.60 9.23
CA ASN A 246 3.86 -17.66 8.46
C ASN A 246 4.55 -17.17 7.18
N PHE A 247 5.85 -17.39 7.03
CA PHE A 247 6.60 -17.15 5.79
C PHE A 247 6.56 -18.34 4.83
N MET A 248 6.10 -19.51 5.28
CA MET A 248 5.99 -20.69 4.42
C MET A 248 5.17 -20.43 3.15
N PRO A 249 3.94 -19.86 3.21
CA PRO A 249 3.12 -19.71 2.01
C PRO A 249 3.75 -18.75 0.98
N VAL A 250 4.33 -17.62 1.43
CA VAL A 250 5.02 -16.69 0.52
C VAL A 250 6.28 -17.31 -0.09
N THR A 251 7.03 -18.12 0.66
CA THR A 251 8.22 -18.82 0.17
C THR A 251 7.86 -19.80 -0.95
N MET A 252 6.80 -20.59 -0.75
CA MET A 252 6.33 -21.55 -1.75
C MET A 252 5.84 -20.85 -3.03
N ILE A 253 5.16 -19.71 -2.90
CA ILE A 253 4.72 -18.91 -4.05
C ILE A 253 5.93 -18.34 -4.81
N THR A 254 6.95 -17.85 -4.09
CA THR A 254 8.18 -17.36 -4.70
C THR A 254 8.99 -18.51 -5.34
N GLU A 255 8.98 -19.72 -4.78
CA GLU A 255 9.54 -20.91 -5.41
C GLU A 255 8.82 -21.27 -6.71
N LEU A 256 7.49 -21.29 -6.71
CA LEU A 256 6.71 -21.48 -7.93
C LEU A 256 7.07 -20.42 -8.99
N PHE A 257 7.23 -19.17 -8.56
CA PHE A 257 7.60 -18.07 -9.45
C PHE A 257 9.02 -18.23 -10.03
N ALA A 258 9.97 -18.64 -9.19
CA ALA A 258 11.35 -18.90 -9.60
C ALA A 258 11.42 -20.05 -10.62
N HIS A 259 10.73 -21.17 -10.36
CA HIS A 259 10.66 -22.30 -11.29
C HIS A 259 9.98 -21.92 -12.61
N LEU A 260 8.92 -21.11 -12.55
CA LEU A 260 8.23 -20.60 -13.72
C LEU A 260 9.19 -19.78 -14.61
N ALA A 261 9.91 -18.82 -14.01
CA ALA A 261 10.88 -17.97 -14.68
C ALA A 261 12.10 -18.74 -15.20
N ALA A 262 12.55 -19.77 -14.48
CA ALA A 262 13.62 -20.68 -14.88
C ALA A 262 13.23 -21.61 -16.05
N GLY A 263 11.98 -21.56 -16.53
CA GLY A 263 11.50 -22.45 -17.59
C GLY A 263 11.38 -23.91 -17.15
N SER A 264 11.19 -24.16 -15.85
CA SER A 264 11.00 -25.53 -15.34
C SER A 264 9.73 -26.18 -15.91
N GLY A 265 9.77 -27.51 -16.05
CA GLY A 265 8.68 -28.30 -16.61
C GLY A 265 7.40 -28.26 -15.77
N ASN A 266 6.26 -28.49 -16.42
CA ASN A 266 4.92 -28.42 -15.81
C ASN A 266 4.71 -29.37 -14.63
N ASP A 267 5.44 -30.48 -14.55
CA ASP A 267 5.32 -31.43 -13.43
C ASP A 267 5.87 -30.84 -12.12
N VAL A 268 6.90 -30.00 -12.19
CA VAL A 268 7.42 -29.28 -11.02
C VAL A 268 6.41 -28.22 -10.57
N LEU A 269 5.89 -27.43 -11.52
CA LEU A 269 4.93 -26.38 -11.21
C LEU A 269 3.62 -26.93 -10.64
N ARG A 270 3.12 -28.04 -11.17
CA ARG A 270 1.89 -28.68 -10.69
C ARG A 270 2.01 -29.15 -9.24
N ARG A 271 3.13 -29.78 -8.89
CA ARG A 271 3.40 -30.21 -7.50
C ARG A 271 3.46 -29.02 -6.53
N LEU A 272 4.08 -27.93 -6.94
CA LEU A 272 4.13 -26.69 -6.13
C LEU A 272 2.74 -26.05 -6.02
N ASP A 273 1.99 -26.00 -7.12
CA ASP A 273 0.60 -25.50 -7.17
C ASP A 273 -0.29 -26.24 -6.17
N GLU A 274 -0.28 -27.57 -6.18
CA GLU A 274 -1.04 -28.42 -5.26
C GLU A 274 -0.69 -28.13 -3.79
N ALA A 275 0.61 -28.02 -3.47
CA ALA A 275 1.06 -27.72 -2.12
C ALA A 275 0.66 -26.31 -1.66
N ILE A 276 0.73 -25.31 -2.56
CA ILE A 276 0.33 -23.93 -2.27
C ILE A 276 -1.18 -23.83 -2.04
N VAL A 277 -1.99 -24.54 -2.84
CA VAL A 277 -3.44 -24.56 -2.65
C VAL A 277 -3.80 -25.11 -1.27
N GLN A 278 -3.15 -26.18 -0.82
CA GLN A 278 -3.38 -26.76 0.50
C GLN A 278 -3.04 -25.76 1.62
N ILE A 279 -1.86 -25.14 1.59
CA ILE A 279 -1.46 -24.21 2.67
C ILE A 279 -2.31 -22.94 2.69
N LEU A 280 -2.79 -22.46 1.54
CA LEU A 280 -3.68 -21.29 1.47
C LEU A 280 -5.11 -21.57 1.97
N GLN A 281 -5.55 -22.83 1.98
CA GLN A 281 -6.81 -23.21 2.64
C GLN A 281 -6.69 -23.07 4.17
N GLU A 282 -5.53 -23.41 4.73
CA GLU A 282 -5.27 -23.27 6.17
C GLU A 282 -4.95 -21.81 6.56
N LYS A 283 -4.24 -21.10 5.69
CA LYS A 283 -3.77 -19.73 5.89
C LYS A 283 -4.26 -18.82 4.76
N PRO A 284 -5.53 -18.39 4.77
CA PRO A 284 -6.13 -17.60 3.68
C PRO A 284 -5.72 -16.12 3.76
N PHE A 285 -4.42 -15.85 3.79
CA PHE A 285 -3.86 -14.51 3.83
C PHE A 285 -4.10 -13.81 2.48
N LEU A 286 -4.59 -12.57 2.52
CA LEU A 286 -4.93 -11.84 1.28
C LEU A 286 -3.69 -11.60 0.41
N ARG A 287 -2.55 -11.28 1.04
CA ARG A 287 -1.27 -11.05 0.37
C ARG A 287 -0.86 -12.26 -0.46
N GLU A 288 -0.82 -13.44 0.14
CA GLU A 288 -0.38 -14.67 -0.51
C GLU A 288 -1.41 -15.17 -1.51
N THR A 289 -2.70 -15.03 -1.22
CA THR A 289 -3.76 -15.36 -2.18
C THR A 289 -3.63 -14.53 -3.47
N GLY A 290 -3.41 -13.22 -3.36
CA GLY A 290 -3.22 -12.35 -4.52
C GLY A 290 -1.92 -12.65 -5.26
N GLY A 291 -0.81 -12.81 -4.53
CA GLY A 291 0.50 -13.15 -5.11
C GLY A 291 0.49 -14.50 -5.84
N TYR A 292 -0.16 -15.51 -5.28
CA TYR A 292 -0.33 -16.83 -5.90
C TYR A 292 -1.14 -16.76 -7.20
N LYS A 293 -2.28 -16.06 -7.19
CA LYS A 293 -3.11 -15.86 -8.40
C LYS A 293 -2.32 -15.18 -9.51
N ILE A 294 -1.48 -14.20 -9.19
CA ILE A 294 -0.59 -13.56 -10.15
C ILE A 294 0.37 -14.59 -10.77
N VAL A 295 1.09 -15.35 -9.96
CA VAL A 295 2.06 -16.35 -10.47
C VAL A 295 1.36 -17.43 -11.31
N LYS A 296 0.17 -17.88 -10.90
CA LYS A 296 -0.65 -18.82 -11.66
C LYS A 296 -1.11 -18.23 -13.00
N GLY A 297 -1.52 -16.96 -13.02
CA GLY A 297 -1.85 -16.25 -14.26
C GLY A 297 -0.66 -16.11 -15.22
N LEU A 298 0.53 -15.83 -14.68
CA LEU A 298 1.78 -15.82 -15.46
C LEU A 298 2.14 -17.20 -16.02
N TRP A 299 1.86 -18.27 -15.27
CA TRP A 299 1.99 -19.63 -15.78
C TRP A 299 1.02 -19.89 -16.93
N GLN A 300 -0.25 -19.50 -16.81
CA GLN A 300 -1.22 -19.65 -17.91
C GLN A 300 -0.84 -18.84 -19.16
N LEU A 301 -0.21 -17.67 -19.01
CA LEU A 301 0.37 -16.94 -20.15
C LEU A 301 1.42 -17.75 -20.89
N ARG A 302 2.31 -18.44 -20.15
CA ARG A 302 3.36 -19.29 -20.72
C ARG A 302 2.77 -20.47 -21.49
N GLU A 303 1.66 -21.03 -21.01
CA GLU A 303 0.91 -22.10 -21.67
C GLU A 303 -0.04 -21.60 -22.78
N ASN A 304 0.04 -20.30 -23.12
CA ASN A 304 -0.77 -19.64 -24.14
C ASN A 304 -2.29 -19.65 -23.86
N GLN A 305 -2.70 -19.75 -22.59
CA GLN A 305 -4.09 -19.73 -22.12
C GLN A 305 -4.53 -18.32 -21.72
N MET A 306 -4.75 -17.46 -22.71
CA MET A 306 -4.87 -16.01 -22.50
C MET A 306 -6.07 -15.58 -21.64
N ALA A 307 -7.25 -16.19 -21.85
CA ALA A 307 -8.45 -15.81 -21.11
C ALA A 307 -8.32 -16.17 -19.61
N GLU A 308 -7.84 -17.37 -19.31
CA GLU A 308 -7.61 -17.82 -17.94
C GLU A 308 -6.49 -17.02 -17.27
N ALA A 309 -5.42 -16.72 -18.01
CA ALA A 309 -4.35 -15.86 -17.54
C ALA A 309 -4.85 -14.48 -17.14
N GLU A 310 -5.58 -13.79 -18.02
CA GLU A 310 -6.11 -12.45 -17.74
C GLU A 310 -7.03 -12.44 -16.51
N GLN A 311 -7.91 -13.44 -16.39
CA GLN A 311 -8.79 -13.58 -15.24
C GLN A 311 -7.98 -13.72 -13.94
N LEU A 312 -7.00 -14.64 -13.90
CA LEU A 312 -6.18 -14.87 -12.71
C LEU A 312 -5.34 -13.65 -12.32
N LEU A 313 -4.77 -12.96 -13.30
CA LEU A 313 -3.97 -11.75 -13.08
C LEU A 313 -4.84 -10.62 -12.52
N ASP A 314 -6.01 -10.39 -13.10
CA ASP A 314 -6.94 -9.35 -12.63
C ASP A 314 -7.49 -9.66 -11.23
N GLU A 315 -7.91 -10.91 -10.97
CA GLU A 315 -8.34 -11.35 -9.64
C GLU A 315 -7.21 -11.22 -8.61
N GLY A 316 -5.98 -11.56 -9.00
CA GLY A 316 -4.81 -11.43 -8.14
C GLY A 316 -4.57 -9.98 -7.72
N ILE A 317 -4.59 -9.06 -8.68
CA ILE A 317 -4.48 -7.61 -8.42
C ILE A 317 -5.64 -7.13 -7.52
N GLU A 318 -6.88 -7.52 -7.81
CA GLU A 318 -8.04 -7.10 -7.02
C GLU A 318 -7.92 -7.57 -5.56
N VAL A 319 -7.45 -8.79 -5.32
CA VAL A 319 -7.20 -9.30 -3.96
C VAL A 319 -6.13 -8.45 -3.25
N LEU A 320 -5.04 -8.10 -3.93
CA LEU A 320 -3.99 -7.25 -3.36
C LEU A 320 -4.48 -5.84 -3.08
N GLU A 321 -5.30 -5.25 -3.95
CA GLU A 321 -5.93 -3.94 -3.71
C GLU A 321 -6.94 -3.99 -2.55
N ARG A 322 -7.70 -5.08 -2.43
CA ARG A 322 -8.65 -5.30 -1.33
C ARG A 322 -7.95 -5.41 0.02
N SER A 323 -6.71 -5.91 0.05
CA SER A 323 -5.88 -5.93 1.27
C SER A 323 -5.71 -4.54 1.89
N GLY A 324 -5.69 -3.49 1.08
CA GLY A 324 -5.44 -2.11 1.51
C GLY A 324 -3.96 -1.76 1.71
N PHE A 325 -3.04 -2.67 1.38
CA PHE A 325 -1.62 -2.38 1.34
C PHE A 325 -1.25 -1.83 -0.04
N VAL A 326 -0.89 -0.55 -0.10
CA VAL A 326 -0.39 0.07 -1.34
C VAL A 326 0.86 -0.64 -1.88
N PRO A 327 1.87 -1.01 -1.06
CA PRO A 327 3.05 -1.74 -1.53
C PRO A 327 2.72 -3.07 -2.20
N LEU A 328 1.71 -3.79 -1.71
CA LEU A 328 1.35 -5.10 -2.27
C LEU A 328 0.71 -4.96 -3.65
N SER A 329 -0.14 -3.96 -3.86
CA SER A 329 -0.70 -3.68 -5.18
C SER A 329 0.39 -3.27 -6.18
N LEU A 330 1.26 -2.32 -5.79
CA LEU A 330 2.44 -1.93 -6.58
C LEU A 330 3.29 -3.13 -6.98
N TYR A 331 3.56 -3.98 -6.00
CA TYR A 331 4.32 -5.19 -6.16
C TYR A 331 3.70 -6.17 -7.17
N GLY A 332 2.37 -6.37 -7.12
CA GLY A 332 1.65 -7.20 -8.07
C GLY A 332 1.83 -6.74 -9.51
N PHE A 333 1.65 -5.43 -9.77
CA PHE A 333 1.88 -4.86 -11.10
C PHE A 333 3.34 -4.95 -11.54
N TYR A 334 4.27 -4.65 -10.63
CA TYR A 334 5.72 -4.76 -10.88
C TYR A 334 6.10 -6.16 -11.34
N ARG A 335 5.63 -7.19 -10.63
CA ARG A 335 5.89 -8.60 -10.93
C ARG A 335 5.34 -8.98 -12.31
N ILE A 336 4.10 -8.59 -12.64
CA ILE A 336 3.49 -8.87 -13.94
C ILE A 336 4.25 -8.18 -15.07
N TYR A 337 4.52 -6.88 -14.91
CA TYR A 337 5.17 -6.06 -15.93
C TYR A 337 6.55 -6.60 -16.29
N HIS A 338 7.42 -6.77 -15.28
CA HIS A 338 8.79 -7.21 -15.52
C HIS A 338 8.86 -8.67 -15.97
N TYR A 339 7.98 -9.55 -15.48
CA TYR A 339 7.94 -10.93 -15.98
C TYR A 339 7.54 -10.97 -17.47
N CYS A 340 6.46 -10.28 -17.85
CA CYS A 340 6.02 -10.22 -19.25
C CYS A 340 7.10 -9.67 -20.17
N ARG A 341 7.86 -8.66 -19.70
CA ARG A 341 8.95 -8.04 -20.46
C ARG A 341 10.13 -8.99 -20.67
N LEU A 342 10.47 -9.80 -19.67
CA LEU A 342 11.71 -10.60 -19.66
C LEU A 342 11.53 -12.02 -20.20
N TYR A 343 10.42 -12.67 -19.86
CA TYR A 343 10.27 -14.12 -20.03
C TYR A 343 9.26 -14.52 -21.11
N LEU A 344 8.48 -13.59 -21.63
CA LEU A 344 7.43 -13.88 -22.61
C LEU A 344 7.66 -13.12 -23.92
N PRO A 345 7.23 -13.70 -25.07
CA PRO A 345 7.15 -12.95 -26.31
C PRO A 345 6.08 -11.84 -26.21
N PRO A 346 6.15 -10.78 -27.04
CA PRO A 346 5.16 -9.71 -27.04
C PRO A 346 3.72 -10.23 -27.26
N HIS A 347 2.79 -9.84 -26.38
CA HIS A 347 1.37 -10.24 -26.42
C HIS A 347 0.45 -9.07 -25.98
N PRO A 348 -0.81 -8.97 -26.46
CA PRO A 348 -1.78 -7.96 -26.03
C PRO A 348 -1.87 -7.70 -24.51
N LEU A 349 -1.85 -8.76 -23.69
CA LEU A 349 -1.92 -8.63 -22.23
C LEU A 349 -0.70 -7.92 -21.63
N HIS A 350 0.49 -8.04 -22.24
CA HIS A 350 1.66 -7.27 -21.84
C HIS A 350 1.36 -5.76 -21.91
N ARG A 351 0.77 -5.27 -23.02
CA ARG A 351 0.43 -3.85 -23.16
C ARG A 351 -0.63 -3.39 -22.15
N LYS A 352 -1.59 -4.25 -21.82
CA LYS A 352 -2.60 -3.97 -20.79
C LYS A 352 -1.93 -3.72 -19.43
N TYR A 353 -1.10 -4.65 -18.99
CA TYR A 353 -0.47 -4.56 -17.66
C TYR A 353 0.68 -3.55 -17.60
N GLU A 354 1.39 -3.29 -18.71
CA GLU A 354 2.34 -2.18 -18.81
C GLU A 354 1.64 -0.84 -18.58
N ARG A 355 0.50 -0.59 -19.25
CA ARG A 355 -0.27 0.64 -19.04
C ARG A 355 -0.71 0.78 -17.59
N ARG A 356 -1.29 -0.27 -17.01
CA ARG A 356 -1.74 -0.25 -15.61
C ARG A 356 -0.58 -0.06 -14.63
N PHE A 357 0.58 -0.66 -14.89
CA PHE A 357 1.77 -0.45 -14.06
C PHE A 357 2.23 1.02 -14.11
N ILE A 358 2.30 1.62 -15.29
CA ILE A 358 2.63 3.05 -15.45
C ILE A 358 1.64 3.92 -14.68
N GLU A 359 0.33 3.70 -14.85
CA GLU A 359 -0.71 4.44 -14.14
C GLU A 359 -0.56 4.34 -12.61
N VAL A 360 -0.27 3.15 -12.09
CA VAL A 360 -0.10 2.93 -10.65
C VAL A 360 1.19 3.57 -10.12
N MET A 361 2.28 3.53 -10.89
CA MET A 361 3.54 4.20 -10.54
C MET A 361 3.39 5.73 -10.51
N GLU A 362 2.64 6.30 -11.46
CA GLU A 362 2.32 7.73 -11.48
C GLU A 362 1.43 8.14 -10.30
N ASN A 363 0.36 7.38 -10.05
CA ASN A 363 -0.59 7.66 -8.97
C ASN A 363 0.05 7.55 -7.57
N SER A 364 0.97 6.60 -7.39
CA SER A 364 1.73 6.45 -6.14
C SER A 364 2.86 7.48 -5.98
N ARG A 365 3.21 8.21 -7.05
CA ARG A 365 4.37 9.11 -7.13
C ARG A 365 5.71 8.43 -6.84
N LEU A 366 5.73 7.10 -6.83
CA LEU A 366 6.87 6.29 -6.42
C LEU A 366 8.10 6.57 -7.32
N SER A 367 7.87 6.78 -8.62
CA SER A 367 8.92 7.14 -9.59
C SER A 367 9.66 8.43 -9.21
N GLY A 368 9.00 9.38 -8.54
CA GLY A 368 9.62 10.64 -8.11
C GLY A 368 10.57 10.48 -6.92
N PHE A 369 10.51 9.36 -6.20
CA PHE A 369 11.31 9.09 -5.01
C PHE A 369 12.50 8.14 -5.28
N GLU A 370 12.64 7.59 -6.50
CA GLU A 370 13.66 6.59 -6.80
C GLU A 370 15.07 7.04 -6.44
N GLN A 371 15.51 8.20 -6.93
CA GLN A 371 16.84 8.72 -6.63
C GLN A 371 17.03 9.03 -5.14
N LEU A 372 15.99 9.56 -4.49
CA LEU A 372 16.04 9.91 -3.06
C LEU A 372 16.17 8.66 -2.19
N LEU A 373 15.46 7.59 -2.52
CA LEU A 373 15.56 6.30 -1.86
C LEU A 373 16.95 5.69 -2.07
N GLU A 374 17.47 5.73 -3.29
CA GLU A 374 18.83 5.24 -3.59
C GLU A 374 19.89 5.99 -2.78
N ASP A 375 19.85 7.33 -2.81
CA ASP A 375 20.79 8.18 -2.07
C ASP A 375 20.74 7.89 -0.56
N LEU A 376 19.54 7.67 -0.02
CA LEU A 376 19.33 7.32 1.39
C LEU A 376 19.93 5.95 1.71
N LEU A 377 19.67 4.92 0.91
CA LEU A 377 20.28 3.59 1.09
C LEU A 377 21.80 3.64 0.98
N MET A 378 22.31 4.39 0.00
CA MET A 378 23.74 4.60 -0.21
C MET A 378 24.41 5.39 0.91
N ARG A 379 23.68 6.27 1.61
CA ARG A 379 24.17 6.98 2.80
C ARG A 379 24.37 6.03 3.97
N VAL A 380 23.43 5.10 4.17
CA VAL A 380 23.54 4.10 5.25
C VAL A 380 24.72 3.16 5.03
N LEU A 381 25.09 2.86 3.78
CA LEU A 381 26.29 2.08 3.45
C LEU A 381 27.62 2.77 3.79
N LYS A 382 27.63 4.08 4.02
CA LYS A 382 28.82 4.88 4.34
C LYS A 382 28.93 5.25 5.82
N ALA A 383 27.87 5.02 6.58
CA ALA A 383 27.79 5.29 8.01
C ALA A 383 28.28 4.07 8.79
#